data_AF-A0AB39PI98-F1
#
_entry.id   AF-A0AB39PI98-F1
#
_cell.length_a   1.000
_cell.length_b   1.000
_cell.length_c   1.000
_cell.angle_alpha   90.00
_cell.angle_beta   90.00
_cell.angle_gamma   90.00
#
_symmetry.space_group_name_H-M   'P 1'
#
loop_
_entity.id
_entity.type
_entity.pdbx_description
1 polymer ?
#
loop_
_entity_poly.entity_id
_entity_poly.type
_entity_poly.pdbx_seq_one_letter_code
_entity_poly.pdbx_strand_id
1 'polypeptide(L)'
;MNALMDIAELRARGSDEGRVRVGGRPGSATLTLGYDWAELPTATELAALLPRVPVAAVRLAEPVDLSVLPAHVIVRIIALLRECSSVGAQVTWSLTLGAEQLDLIPHLDHLPAPNSITVSEQGTAYIEEWRSSGNFGLLYFRRGSTFLSVVDQRPESSGEFIMDDPTVIEAFFHCLEGRAWADVIRHPGRAAAARDLVSRGLIMRVGDHCVTLPVHMRSWPLGAALLGGTLASAGKKRDDAAE
;
A
#
# COMPACT_ATOMS: atom_id res chain seq x y z
N MET A 1 -21.40 -9.81 -15.31
CA MET A 1 -20.17 -10.63 -15.15
C MET A 1 -19.00 -9.71 -15.37
N ASN A 2 -18.12 -9.58 -14.37
CA ASN A 2 -16.88 -8.84 -14.54
C ASN A 2 -15.94 -9.66 -15.43
N ALA A 3 -15.29 -9.04 -16.40
CA ALA A 3 -14.31 -9.72 -17.23
C ALA A 3 -13.04 -9.96 -16.39
N LEU A 4 -12.53 -11.18 -16.37
CA LEU A 4 -11.24 -11.45 -15.74
C LEU A 4 -10.13 -11.07 -16.71
N MET A 5 -9.12 -10.39 -16.19
CA MET A 5 -7.93 -9.96 -16.91
C MET A 5 -6.71 -10.41 -16.11
N ASP A 6 -5.66 -10.88 -16.76
CA ASP A 6 -4.37 -11.17 -16.12
C ASP A 6 -3.33 -10.05 -16.40
N ILE A 7 -2.13 -10.19 -15.82
CA ILE A 7 -1.08 -9.18 -16.00
C ILE A 7 -0.55 -9.12 -17.44
N ALA A 8 -0.52 -10.24 -18.17
CA ALA A 8 -0.04 -10.27 -19.55
C ALA A 8 -1.01 -9.51 -20.47
N GLU A 9 -2.32 -9.70 -20.27
CA GLU A 9 -3.36 -8.97 -20.96
C GLU A 9 -3.33 -7.46 -20.62
N LEU A 10 -3.10 -7.10 -19.36
CA LEU A 10 -2.95 -5.70 -18.95
C LEU A 10 -1.77 -5.04 -19.67
N ARG A 11 -0.60 -5.70 -19.70
CA ARG A 11 0.60 -5.23 -20.41
C ARG A 11 0.37 -5.07 -21.91
N ALA A 12 -0.29 -6.04 -22.53
CA ALA A 12 -0.63 -6.00 -23.95
C ALA A 12 -1.54 -4.81 -24.28
N ARG A 13 -2.58 -4.58 -23.48
CA ARG A 13 -3.51 -3.44 -23.64
C ARG A 13 -2.86 -2.09 -23.33
N GLY A 14 -1.92 -2.03 -22.38
CA GLY A 14 -1.22 -0.81 -22.01
C GLY A 14 -0.14 -0.36 -23.02
N SER A 15 0.30 -1.27 -23.89
CA SER A 15 1.29 -1.01 -24.94
C SER A 15 0.67 -0.52 -26.26
N ASP A 16 -0.65 -0.68 -26.44
CA ASP A 16 -1.37 -0.20 -27.63
C ASP A 16 -1.69 1.30 -27.49
N GLU A 17 -0.65 2.14 -27.63
CA GLU A 17 -0.70 3.61 -27.43
C GLU A 17 -1.70 4.34 -28.36
N GLY A 18 -2.27 3.66 -29.37
CA GLY A 18 -3.08 4.28 -30.42
C GLY A 18 -4.60 4.28 -30.22
N ARG A 19 -5.16 3.64 -29.16
CA ARG A 19 -6.62 3.50 -29.01
C ARG A 19 -7.11 3.80 -27.59
N VAL A 20 -6.98 5.04 -27.15
CA VAL A 20 -7.87 5.54 -26.09
C VAL A 20 -9.28 5.61 -26.67
N ARG A 21 -10.10 4.57 -26.44
CA ARG A 21 -11.55 4.66 -26.67
C ARG A 21 -12.12 5.60 -25.61
N VAL A 22 -12.09 6.90 -25.90
CA VAL A 22 -12.88 7.91 -25.19
C VAL A 22 -14.35 7.51 -25.37
N GLY A 23 -14.99 7.04 -24.29
CA GLY A 23 -16.41 6.66 -24.28
C GLY A 23 -16.73 5.19 -24.01
N GLY A 24 -15.74 4.34 -23.68
CA GLY A 24 -16.03 3.01 -23.16
C GLY A 24 -16.56 3.07 -21.71
N ARG A 25 -17.68 2.38 -21.43
CA ARG A 25 -18.23 2.14 -20.08
C ARG A 25 -17.08 1.85 -19.10
N PRO A 26 -17.08 2.37 -17.84
CA PRO A 26 -16.04 2.02 -16.86
C PRO A 26 -15.87 0.51 -16.86
N GLY A 27 -14.65 0.08 -17.20
CA GLY A 27 -14.36 -1.32 -17.48
C GLY A 27 -14.68 -2.15 -16.25
N SER A 28 -15.66 -3.04 -16.36
CA SER A 28 -16.00 -4.02 -15.32
C SER A 28 -14.94 -5.12 -15.22
N ALA A 29 -13.69 -4.84 -15.58
CA ALA A 29 -12.62 -5.82 -15.60
C ALA A 29 -12.00 -5.93 -14.20
N THR A 30 -11.77 -7.16 -13.77
CA THR A 30 -11.03 -7.47 -12.55
C THR A 30 -9.67 -8.04 -12.94
N LEU A 31 -8.60 -7.31 -12.61
CA LEU A 31 -7.23 -7.79 -12.77
C LEU A 31 -6.94 -8.84 -11.71
N THR A 32 -6.60 -10.06 -12.12
CA THR A 32 -6.23 -11.14 -11.21
C THR A 32 -4.72 -11.35 -11.24
N LEU A 33 -4.10 -11.30 -10.07
CA LEU A 33 -2.66 -11.44 -9.85
C LEU A 33 -2.40 -12.55 -8.82
N GLY A 34 -1.15 -13.00 -8.69
CA GLY A 34 -0.77 -13.94 -7.63
C GLY A 34 -1.11 -15.40 -7.89
N TYR A 35 -1.30 -15.79 -9.16
CA TYR A 35 -1.19 -17.20 -9.56
C TYR A 35 0.27 -17.66 -9.54
N ASP A 36 1.16 -16.78 -10.00
CA ASP A 36 2.60 -16.88 -9.80
C ASP A 36 3.07 -15.57 -9.15
N TRP A 37 3.62 -15.68 -7.95
CA TRP A 37 4.13 -14.53 -7.22
C TRP A 37 5.37 -13.90 -7.87
N ALA A 38 6.11 -14.65 -8.70
CA ALA A 38 7.26 -14.16 -9.44
C ALA A 38 6.86 -13.19 -10.56
N GLU A 39 5.64 -13.30 -11.09
CA GLU A 39 5.14 -12.46 -12.18
C GLU A 39 4.46 -11.17 -11.71
N LEU A 40 4.43 -10.91 -10.39
CA LEU A 40 3.80 -9.72 -9.85
C LEU A 40 4.39 -8.43 -10.47
N PRO A 41 3.54 -7.53 -10.98
CA PRO A 41 4.03 -6.26 -11.50
C PRO A 41 4.66 -5.44 -10.39
N THR A 42 5.61 -4.55 -10.73
CA THR A 42 6.06 -3.55 -9.74
C THR A 42 4.92 -2.57 -9.45
N ALA A 43 4.97 -1.89 -8.29
CA ALA A 43 4.04 -0.81 -7.99
C ALA A 43 4.10 0.29 -9.07
N THR A 44 5.30 0.66 -9.53
CA THR A 44 5.46 1.65 -10.61
C THR A 44 4.86 1.18 -11.93
N GLU A 45 5.04 -0.10 -12.28
CA GLU A 45 4.43 -0.68 -13.47
C GLU A 45 2.89 -0.60 -13.39
N LEU A 46 2.32 -1.02 -12.26
CA LEU A 46 0.88 -0.99 -12.05
C LEU A 46 0.34 0.45 -12.09
N ALA A 47 1.05 1.40 -11.47
CA ALA A 47 0.73 2.83 -11.51
C ALA A 47 0.69 3.41 -12.94
N ALA A 48 1.54 2.89 -13.83
CA ALA A 48 1.60 3.33 -15.23
C ALA A 48 0.50 2.69 -16.08
N LEU A 49 0.11 1.44 -15.80
CA LEU A 49 -0.86 0.67 -16.58
C LEU A 49 -2.32 0.98 -16.21
N LEU A 50 -2.64 1.08 -14.91
CA LEU A 50 -4.03 1.25 -14.44
C LEU A 50 -4.74 2.51 -14.97
N PRO A 51 -4.08 3.67 -15.14
CA PRO A 51 -4.72 4.83 -15.77
C PRO A 51 -5.02 4.63 -17.26
N ARG A 52 -4.31 3.72 -17.95
CA ARG A 52 -4.43 3.49 -19.40
C ARG A 52 -5.44 2.40 -19.73
N VAL A 53 -5.60 1.42 -18.84
CA VAL A 53 -6.50 0.28 -19.01
C VAL A 53 -7.55 0.30 -17.90
N PRO A 54 -8.85 0.47 -18.21
CA PRO A 54 -9.87 0.56 -17.18
C PRO A 54 -10.03 -0.78 -16.45
N VAL A 55 -9.53 -0.82 -15.21
CA VAL A 55 -9.65 -1.93 -14.27
C VAL A 55 -10.44 -1.43 -13.07
N ALA A 56 -11.58 -2.07 -12.78
CA ALA A 56 -12.42 -1.69 -11.64
C ALA A 56 -11.91 -2.26 -10.31
N ALA A 57 -11.27 -3.43 -10.36
CA ALA A 57 -10.79 -4.11 -9.17
C ALA A 57 -9.52 -4.94 -9.44
N VAL A 58 -8.71 -5.12 -8.41
CA VAL A 58 -7.57 -6.03 -8.38
C VAL A 58 -7.91 -7.18 -7.43
N ARG A 59 -7.65 -8.42 -7.84
CA ARG A 59 -7.82 -9.62 -7.04
C ARG A 59 -6.48 -10.32 -6.90
N LEU A 60 -6.08 -10.67 -5.67
CA LEU A 60 -5.02 -11.65 -5.45
C LEU A 60 -5.66 -13.05 -5.45
N ALA A 61 -5.19 -13.91 -6.34
CA ALA A 61 -5.80 -15.20 -6.63
C ALA A 61 -5.68 -16.17 -5.45
N GLU A 62 -4.48 -16.25 -4.92
CA GLU A 62 -4.10 -17.08 -3.78
C GLU A 62 -4.02 -16.25 -2.49
N PRO A 63 -4.24 -16.86 -1.32
CA PRO A 63 -3.98 -16.22 -0.04
C PRO A 63 -2.52 -15.75 0.06
N VAL A 64 -2.33 -14.52 0.54
CA VAL A 64 -1.01 -13.98 0.86
C VAL A 64 -0.60 -14.55 2.20
N ASP A 65 0.29 -15.53 2.19
CA ASP A 65 0.79 -16.17 3.42
C ASP A 65 2.14 -15.59 3.83
N LEU A 66 2.13 -14.72 4.85
CA LEU A 66 3.36 -14.07 5.34
C LEU A 66 4.29 -15.01 6.10
N SER A 67 3.84 -16.21 6.45
CA SER A 67 4.66 -17.22 7.15
C SER A 67 5.52 -18.05 6.20
N VAL A 68 5.10 -18.20 4.94
CA VAL A 68 5.80 -19.03 3.95
C VAL A 68 6.38 -18.24 2.78
N LEU A 69 5.80 -17.08 2.43
CA LEU A 69 6.25 -16.33 1.26
C LEU A 69 7.65 -15.74 1.48
N PRO A 70 8.51 -15.73 0.46
CA PRO A 70 9.81 -15.06 0.54
C PRO A 70 9.66 -13.57 0.84
N ALA A 71 10.59 -13.02 1.61
CA ALA A 71 10.60 -11.60 2.01
C ALA A 71 10.44 -10.62 0.82
N HIS A 72 11.12 -10.88 -0.30
CA HIS A 72 11.05 -10.05 -1.50
C HIS A 72 9.65 -10.05 -2.15
N VAL A 73 8.90 -11.16 -2.05
CA VAL A 73 7.53 -11.27 -2.52
C VAL A 73 6.59 -10.49 -1.58
N ILE A 74 6.77 -10.64 -0.27
CA ILE A 74 5.95 -9.93 0.73
C ILE A 74 6.04 -8.42 0.53
N VAL A 75 7.25 -7.86 0.43
CA VAL A 75 7.42 -6.42 0.23
C VAL A 75 6.84 -5.94 -1.11
N ARG A 76 6.85 -6.80 -2.14
CA ARG A 76 6.24 -6.50 -3.44
C ARG A 76 4.71 -6.46 -3.34
N ILE A 77 4.10 -7.39 -2.62
CA ILE A 77 2.66 -7.41 -2.37
C ILE A 77 2.24 -6.16 -1.58
N ILE A 78 2.96 -5.81 -0.52
CA ILE A 78 2.70 -4.58 0.26
C ILE A 78 2.75 -3.34 -0.64
N ALA A 79 3.79 -3.21 -1.48
CA ALA A 79 3.92 -2.10 -2.42
C ALA A 79 2.76 -2.05 -3.43
N LEU A 80 2.27 -3.21 -3.86
CA LEU A 80 1.12 -3.34 -4.76
C LEU A 80 -0.19 -2.91 -4.09
N LEU A 81 -0.47 -3.40 -2.88
CA LEU A 81 -1.67 -3.03 -2.11
C LEU A 81 -1.71 -1.52 -1.85
N ARG A 82 -0.56 -0.95 -1.48
CA ARG A 82 -0.38 0.50 -1.32
C ARG A 82 -0.65 1.25 -2.60
N GLU A 83 -0.18 0.75 -3.75
CA GLU A 83 -0.42 1.36 -5.05
C GLU A 83 -1.89 1.33 -5.45
N CYS A 84 -2.56 0.19 -5.27
CA CYS A 84 -4.00 0.06 -5.48
C CYS A 84 -4.78 1.08 -4.63
N SER A 85 -4.42 1.23 -3.36
CA SER A 85 -5.00 2.25 -2.47
C SER A 85 -4.77 3.67 -3.01
N SER A 86 -3.56 3.95 -3.50
CA SER A 86 -3.20 5.27 -4.04
C SER A 86 -4.00 5.67 -5.29
N VAL A 87 -4.37 4.71 -6.14
CA VAL A 87 -5.20 4.96 -7.34
C VAL A 87 -6.70 4.73 -7.11
N GLY A 88 -7.10 4.31 -5.89
CA GLY A 88 -8.49 4.02 -5.55
C GLY A 88 -9.04 2.74 -6.20
N ALA A 89 -8.18 1.79 -6.57
CA ALA A 89 -8.62 0.49 -7.09
C ALA A 89 -9.14 -0.39 -5.94
N GLN A 90 -10.33 -0.98 -6.10
CA GLN A 90 -10.84 -1.96 -5.15
C GLN A 90 -9.94 -3.19 -5.13
N VAL A 91 -9.54 -3.66 -3.95
CA VAL A 91 -8.71 -4.87 -3.82
C VAL A 91 -9.50 -5.98 -3.13
N THR A 92 -9.42 -7.19 -3.67
CA THR A 92 -9.97 -8.42 -3.09
C THR A 92 -8.82 -9.39 -2.83
N TRP A 93 -8.52 -9.68 -1.58
CA TRP A 93 -7.41 -10.55 -1.21
C TRP A 93 -7.67 -11.23 0.14
N SER A 94 -6.87 -12.23 0.49
CA SER A 94 -6.92 -12.91 1.79
C SER A 94 -5.52 -13.00 2.37
N LEU A 95 -5.41 -12.97 3.69
CA LEU A 95 -4.15 -12.97 4.43
C LEU A 95 -4.04 -14.23 5.27
N THR A 96 -2.88 -14.87 5.25
CA THR A 96 -2.49 -15.93 6.19
C THR A 96 -1.25 -15.51 6.96
N LEU A 97 -1.25 -15.75 8.27
CA LEU A 97 -0.19 -15.35 9.20
C LEU A 97 0.12 -16.54 10.12
N GLY A 98 1.36 -16.68 10.57
CA GLY A 98 1.64 -17.45 11.79
C GLY A 98 1.32 -16.61 13.03
N ALA A 99 1.31 -17.25 14.20
CA ALA A 99 1.03 -16.57 15.47
C ALA A 99 2.09 -15.51 15.79
N GLU A 100 3.32 -15.72 15.33
CA GLU A 100 4.48 -14.84 15.52
C GLU A 100 4.45 -13.59 14.64
N GLN A 101 3.62 -13.54 13.58
CA GLN A 101 3.48 -12.37 12.69
C GLN A 101 2.24 -11.52 13.01
N LEU A 102 1.54 -11.78 14.13
CA LEU A 102 0.38 -10.97 14.52
C LEU A 102 0.74 -9.51 14.82
N ASP A 103 1.97 -9.26 15.26
CA ASP A 103 2.51 -7.92 15.50
C ASP A 103 2.69 -7.08 14.22
N LEU A 104 2.60 -7.71 13.03
CA LEU A 104 2.65 -7.01 11.75
C LEU A 104 1.34 -6.30 11.41
N ILE A 105 0.21 -6.70 12.01
CA ILE A 105 -1.12 -6.19 11.64
C ILE A 105 -1.22 -4.67 11.82
N PRO A 106 -0.84 -4.05 12.96
CA PRO A 106 -0.90 -2.59 13.11
C PRO A 106 -0.09 -1.85 12.04
N HIS A 107 1.02 -2.43 11.58
CA HIS A 107 1.84 -1.83 10.53
C HIS A 107 1.24 -1.88 9.13
N LEU A 108 0.22 -2.71 8.91
CA LEU A 108 -0.40 -2.94 7.61
C LEU A 108 -1.86 -2.47 7.56
N ASP A 109 -2.43 -2.06 8.70
CA ASP A 109 -3.85 -1.79 8.81
C ASP A 109 -4.33 -0.57 7.98
N HIS A 110 -3.40 0.31 7.60
CA HIS A 110 -3.61 1.41 6.65
C HIS A 110 -3.77 0.97 5.18
N LEU A 111 -3.50 -0.31 4.87
CA LEU A 111 -3.70 -0.88 3.54
C LEU A 111 -5.15 -1.35 3.35
N PRO A 112 -5.60 -1.63 2.10
CA PRO A 112 -6.91 -2.22 1.86
C PRO A 112 -7.10 -3.49 2.68
N ALA A 113 -8.12 -3.53 3.54
CA ALA A 113 -8.37 -4.69 4.40
C ALA A 113 -8.58 -5.96 3.55
N PRO A 114 -8.06 -7.12 4.00
CA PRO A 114 -8.35 -8.38 3.34
C PRO A 114 -9.84 -8.76 3.46
N ASN A 115 -10.23 -9.82 2.79
CA ASN A 115 -11.55 -10.44 2.95
C ASN A 115 -11.59 -11.35 4.18
N SER A 116 -10.46 -11.99 4.48
CA SER A 116 -10.26 -12.91 5.59
C SER A 116 -8.83 -12.87 6.07
N ILE A 117 -8.63 -13.09 7.37
CA ILE A 117 -7.32 -13.33 7.97
C ILE A 117 -7.38 -14.73 8.58
N THR A 118 -6.43 -15.59 8.20
CA THR A 118 -6.27 -16.92 8.79
C THR A 118 -4.97 -16.95 9.56
N VAL A 119 -5.03 -17.34 10.84
CA VAL A 119 -3.85 -17.53 11.66
C VAL A 119 -3.57 -19.02 11.75
N SER A 120 -2.39 -19.44 11.32
CA SER A 120 -1.96 -20.83 11.32
C SER A 120 -2.18 -21.43 12.70
N GLU A 121 -2.74 -22.65 12.74
CA GLU A 121 -3.07 -23.40 13.96
C GLU A 121 -4.20 -22.82 14.84
N GLN A 122 -4.63 -21.57 14.61
CA GLN A 122 -5.63 -20.86 15.42
C GLN A 122 -6.94 -20.60 14.67
N GLY A 123 -6.94 -20.74 13.33
CA GLY A 123 -8.12 -20.59 12.48
C GLY A 123 -8.33 -19.14 12.01
N THR A 124 -9.56 -18.83 11.56
CA THR A 124 -9.88 -17.49 11.02
C THR A 124 -9.96 -16.45 12.14
N ALA A 125 -9.17 -15.39 12.06
CA ALA A 125 -9.19 -14.26 12.99
C ALA A 125 -10.24 -13.20 12.57
N TYR A 126 -10.71 -12.42 13.56
CA TYR A 126 -11.70 -11.36 13.34
C TYR A 126 -11.07 -10.17 12.62
N ILE A 127 -11.63 -9.83 11.47
CA ILE A 127 -11.17 -8.75 10.57
C ILE A 127 -11.80 -7.38 10.88
N GLU A 128 -12.72 -7.34 11.84
CA GLU A 128 -13.53 -6.16 12.13
C GLU A 128 -12.68 -4.98 12.59
N GLU A 129 -11.60 -5.22 13.33
CA GLU A 129 -10.68 -4.17 13.77
C GLU A 129 -10.03 -3.46 12.56
N TRP A 130 -9.39 -4.22 11.66
CA TRP A 130 -8.81 -3.70 10.41
C TRP A 130 -9.87 -3.09 9.46
N ARG A 131 -11.15 -3.45 9.52
CA ARG A 131 -12.18 -2.76 8.72
C ARG A 131 -12.73 -1.51 9.39
N SER A 132 -12.73 -1.49 10.73
CA SER A 132 -13.25 -0.39 11.53
C SER A 132 -12.31 0.83 11.55
N SER A 133 -11.02 0.63 11.28
CA SER A 133 -10.00 1.69 11.27
C SER A 133 -10.18 2.73 10.16
N GLY A 134 -11.04 2.50 9.16
CA GLY A 134 -11.25 3.47 8.08
C GLY A 134 -9.96 3.69 7.27
N ASN A 135 -9.37 2.60 6.76
CA ASN A 135 -7.96 2.46 6.33
C ASN A 135 -7.46 3.52 5.34
N PHE A 136 -8.36 4.14 4.58
CA PHE A 136 -7.98 5.19 3.66
C PHE A 136 -7.64 6.48 4.43
N GLY A 137 -6.36 6.86 4.38
CA GLY A 137 -5.87 8.10 4.97
C GLY A 137 -5.21 7.93 6.34
N LEU A 138 -5.06 6.69 6.85
CA LEU A 138 -4.34 6.44 8.11
C LEU A 138 -2.84 6.69 7.98
N LEU A 139 -2.23 6.31 6.86
CA LEU A 139 -0.80 6.55 6.61
C LEU A 139 -0.58 6.93 5.16
N TYR A 140 -0.27 8.20 4.90
CA TYR A 140 -0.08 8.70 3.55
C TYR A 140 1.07 9.69 3.43
N PHE A 141 1.54 9.87 2.20
CA PHE A 141 2.46 10.94 1.87
C PHE A 141 1.98 11.78 0.70
N ARG A 142 2.53 12.99 0.63
CA ARG A 142 2.45 13.89 -0.52
C ARG A 142 3.81 14.45 -0.85
N ARG A 143 4.08 14.53 -2.14
CA ARG A 143 5.31 15.10 -2.66
C ARG A 143 5.09 16.57 -3.03
N GLY A 144 5.78 17.46 -2.32
CA GLY A 144 5.95 18.86 -2.73
C GLY A 144 7.04 18.98 -3.81
N SER A 145 7.47 20.20 -4.14
CA SER A 145 8.59 20.42 -5.07
C SER A 145 9.94 20.04 -4.43
N THR A 146 10.15 20.42 -3.17
CA THR A 146 11.41 20.23 -2.44
C THR A 146 11.26 19.40 -1.16
N PHE A 147 10.04 19.13 -0.71
CA PHE A 147 9.76 18.38 0.51
C PHE A 147 8.82 17.20 0.27
N LEU A 148 8.70 16.34 1.27
CA LEU A 148 7.74 15.27 1.41
C LEU A 148 6.97 15.50 2.73
N SER A 149 5.64 15.54 2.68
CA SER A 149 4.79 15.52 3.87
C SER A 149 4.25 14.12 4.05
N VAL A 150 4.40 13.55 5.24
CA VAL A 150 3.85 12.27 5.64
C VAL A 150 2.92 12.50 6.82
N VAL A 151 1.73 11.95 6.76
CA VAL A 151 0.77 11.97 7.85
C VAL A 151 0.51 10.54 8.29
N ASP A 152 0.66 10.31 9.58
CA ASP A 152 0.41 9.06 10.27
C ASP A 152 -0.68 9.29 11.31
N GLN A 153 -1.76 8.53 11.21
CA GLN A 153 -2.93 8.54 12.08
C GLN A 153 -3.23 7.13 12.59
N ARG A 154 -2.29 6.18 12.44
CA ARG A 154 -2.47 4.85 13.00
C ARG A 154 -2.53 4.90 14.53
N PRO A 155 -3.29 4.02 15.20
CA PRO A 155 -3.46 4.08 16.65
C PRO A 155 -2.14 4.02 17.45
N GLU A 156 -1.16 3.29 16.95
CA GLU A 156 0.15 3.09 17.57
C GLU A 156 1.18 4.18 17.20
N SER A 157 0.89 4.99 16.17
CA SER A 157 1.78 6.04 15.68
C SER A 157 0.96 7.18 15.11
N SER A 158 1.00 8.35 15.76
CA SER A 158 0.35 9.55 15.25
C SER A 158 1.33 10.71 15.13
N GLY A 159 1.40 11.31 13.94
CA GLY A 159 2.29 12.42 13.68
C GLY A 159 2.23 12.93 12.24
N GLU A 160 2.64 14.18 12.07
CA GLU A 160 2.93 14.74 10.75
C GLU A 160 4.44 14.97 10.65
N PHE A 161 5.03 14.47 9.56
CA PHE A 161 6.45 14.58 9.28
C PHE A 161 6.64 15.37 7.99
N ILE A 162 7.41 16.46 8.07
CA ILE A 162 7.89 17.17 6.89
C ILE A 162 9.36 16.81 6.72
N MET A 163 9.68 16.17 5.60
CA MET A 163 11.05 15.81 5.22
C MET A 163 11.49 16.72 4.09
N ASP A 164 12.59 17.44 4.28
CA ASP A 164 13.21 18.33 3.29
C ASP A 164 14.67 17.96 3.00
N ASP A 165 15.30 17.11 3.82
CA ASP A 165 16.60 16.50 3.54
C ASP A 165 16.52 15.60 2.30
N PRO A 166 17.26 15.91 1.21
CA PRO A 166 17.28 15.11 -0.01
C PRO A 166 17.66 13.64 0.22
N THR A 167 18.53 13.35 1.20
CA THR A 167 18.98 11.98 1.50
C THR A 167 17.86 11.15 2.11
N VAL A 168 17.05 11.76 2.99
CA VAL A 168 15.88 11.12 3.60
C VAL A 168 14.80 10.89 2.55
N ILE A 169 14.54 11.89 1.71
CA ILE A 169 13.60 11.79 0.59
C ILE A 169 14.05 10.68 -0.40
N GLU A 170 15.33 10.61 -0.74
CA GLU A 170 15.87 9.56 -1.60
C GLU A 170 15.70 8.18 -0.96
N ALA A 171 16.04 8.00 0.32
CA ALA A 171 15.87 6.74 1.02
C ALA A 171 14.39 6.29 1.04
N PHE A 172 13.47 7.22 1.29
CA PHE A 172 12.03 6.99 1.25
C PHE A 172 11.56 6.50 -0.13
N PHE A 173 11.95 7.21 -1.20
CA PHE A 173 11.56 6.84 -2.56
C PHE A 173 12.24 5.56 -3.04
N HIS A 174 13.49 5.32 -2.64
CA HIS A 174 14.24 4.15 -3.02
C HIS A 174 13.60 2.85 -2.51
N CYS A 175 12.91 2.90 -1.36
CA CYS A 175 12.23 1.76 -0.76
C CYS A 175 10.77 1.59 -1.21
N LEU A 176 10.24 2.42 -2.12
CA LEU A 176 8.83 2.33 -2.54
C LEU A 176 8.45 0.95 -3.10
N GLU A 177 9.27 0.34 -3.96
CA GLU A 177 8.87 -0.89 -4.67
C GLU A 177 9.12 -2.19 -3.89
N GLY A 178 9.71 -2.08 -2.70
CA GLY A 178 10.35 -3.22 -2.06
C GLY A 178 11.78 -3.41 -2.60
N ARG A 179 12.79 -3.38 -1.72
CA ARG A 179 14.19 -3.63 -2.09
C ARG A 179 14.91 -4.45 -1.05
N ALA A 180 16.01 -5.10 -1.45
CA ALA A 180 16.93 -5.71 -0.52
C ALA A 180 17.52 -4.63 0.39
N TRP A 181 17.44 -4.85 1.70
CA TRP A 181 17.94 -3.92 2.72
C TRP A 181 19.43 -3.62 2.52
N ALA A 182 20.22 -4.63 2.12
CA ALA A 182 21.64 -4.50 1.83
C ALA A 182 21.93 -3.46 0.74
N ASP A 183 21.06 -3.33 -0.27
CA ASP A 183 21.22 -2.34 -1.33
C ASP A 183 20.91 -0.93 -0.85
N VAL A 184 19.91 -0.79 0.03
CA VAL A 184 19.53 0.51 0.63
C VAL A 184 20.66 1.05 1.51
N ILE A 185 21.26 0.19 2.35
CA ILE A 185 22.29 0.61 3.32
C ILE A 185 23.71 0.64 2.74
N ARG A 186 23.90 0.26 1.47
CA ARG A 186 25.21 0.28 0.80
C ARG A 186 25.84 1.68 0.82
N HIS A 187 25.01 2.72 0.79
CA HIS A 187 25.45 4.11 0.87
C HIS A 187 25.30 4.65 2.29
N PRO A 188 26.39 5.07 2.97
CA PRO A 188 26.34 5.45 4.38
C PRO A 188 25.31 6.53 4.73
N GLY A 189 25.16 7.57 3.89
CA GLY A 189 24.15 8.62 4.08
C GLY A 189 22.71 8.08 4.05
N ARG A 190 22.41 7.22 3.07
CA ARG A 190 21.11 6.54 2.98
C ARG A 190 20.88 5.52 4.10
N ALA A 191 21.94 4.89 4.61
CA ALA A 191 21.83 3.91 5.68
C ALA A 191 21.30 4.53 6.99
N ALA A 192 21.76 5.73 7.35
CA ALA A 192 21.26 6.45 8.53
C ALA A 192 19.79 6.86 8.33
N ALA A 193 19.49 7.48 7.19
CA ALA A 193 18.12 7.89 6.84
C ALA A 193 17.14 6.71 6.80
N ALA A 194 17.51 5.59 6.19
CA ALA A 194 16.67 4.41 6.11
C ALA A 194 16.39 3.79 7.49
N ARG A 195 17.38 3.77 8.40
CA ARG A 195 17.17 3.29 9.77
C ARG A 195 16.24 4.20 10.56
N ASP A 196 16.38 5.52 10.41
CA ASP A 196 15.47 6.49 11.03
C ASP A 196 14.03 6.30 10.52
N LEU A 197 13.84 6.17 9.21
CA LEU A 197 12.53 5.88 8.61
C LEU A 197 11.92 4.55 9.07
N VAL A 198 12.75 3.52 9.31
CA VAL A 198 12.31 2.26 9.92
C VAL A 198 11.86 2.48 11.37
N SER A 199 12.63 3.24 12.16
CA SER A 199 12.30 3.52 13.56
C SER A 199 11.00 4.32 13.72
N ARG A 200 10.66 5.14 12.72
CA ARG A 200 9.40 5.91 12.65
C ARG A 200 8.23 5.09 12.09
N GLY A 201 8.43 3.82 11.75
CA GLY A 201 7.39 2.98 11.14
C GLY A 201 6.93 3.46 9.76
N LEU A 202 7.79 4.20 9.02
CA LEU A 202 7.51 4.66 7.66
C LEU A 202 8.10 3.71 6.59
N ILE A 203 9.13 2.96 6.97
CA ILE A 203 9.65 1.82 6.20
C ILE A 203 9.50 0.56 7.06
N MET A 204 8.89 -0.46 6.50
CA MET A 204 8.81 -1.78 7.11
C MET A 204 9.96 -2.65 6.62
N ARG A 205 10.56 -3.43 7.52
CA ARG A 205 11.49 -4.50 7.15
C ARG A 205 10.79 -5.84 7.25
N VAL A 206 11.03 -6.68 6.24
CA VAL A 206 10.60 -8.09 6.21
C VAL A 206 11.82 -8.89 5.83
N GLY A 207 12.36 -9.67 6.78
CA GLY A 207 13.63 -10.36 6.60
C GLY A 207 14.77 -9.43 6.14
N ASP A 208 15.34 -9.75 4.98
CA ASP A 208 16.41 -9.01 4.31
C ASP A 208 15.90 -7.94 3.32
N HIS A 209 14.59 -7.69 3.26
CA HIS A 209 13.95 -6.70 2.40
C HIS A 209 13.26 -5.59 3.19
N CYS A 210 12.97 -4.48 2.52
CA CYS A 210 12.23 -3.36 3.09
C CYS A 210 11.29 -2.69 2.08
N VAL A 211 10.23 -2.07 2.59
CA VAL A 211 9.24 -1.34 1.79
C VAL A 211 8.73 -0.10 2.52
N THR A 212 8.57 0.99 1.78
CA THR A 212 7.92 2.21 2.27
C THR A 212 6.42 1.99 2.44
N LEU A 213 5.89 2.27 3.63
CA LEU A 213 4.49 2.01 3.97
C LEU A 213 3.49 3.09 3.53
N PRO A 214 3.79 4.40 3.65
CA PRO A 214 2.78 5.43 3.40
C PRO A 214 2.22 5.42 1.98
N VAL A 215 0.90 5.48 1.85
CA VAL A 215 0.19 5.54 0.56
C VAL A 215 0.41 6.90 -0.10
N HIS A 216 0.71 6.93 -1.39
CA HIS A 216 0.82 8.19 -2.11
C HIS A 216 -0.57 8.82 -2.28
N MET A 217 -0.87 9.93 -1.63
CA MET A 217 -2.13 10.62 -1.84
C MET A 217 -2.04 11.54 -3.07
N ARG A 218 -2.45 11.03 -4.23
CA ARG A 218 -2.39 11.74 -5.53
C ARG A 218 -3.48 12.80 -5.70
N SER A 219 -4.64 12.59 -5.08
CA SER A 219 -5.78 13.51 -5.12
C SER A 219 -6.40 13.61 -3.74
N TRP A 220 -6.85 14.81 -3.36
CA TRP A 220 -7.66 14.96 -2.16
C TRP A 220 -8.99 14.21 -2.33
N PRO A 221 -9.44 13.45 -1.33
CA PRO A 221 -10.73 12.75 -1.35
C PRO A 221 -11.94 13.70 -1.20
N LEU A 222 -11.88 14.94 -1.71
CA LEU A 222 -12.98 15.92 -1.59
C LEU A 222 -14.30 15.39 -2.17
N GLY A 223 -14.26 14.54 -3.20
CA GLY A 223 -15.44 13.89 -3.77
C GLY A 223 -16.00 12.73 -2.94
N ALA A 224 -15.15 11.96 -2.26
CA ALA A 224 -15.59 10.84 -1.41
C ALA A 224 -16.16 11.33 -0.06
N ALA A 225 -15.62 12.43 0.47
CA ALA A 225 -16.14 13.11 1.66
C ALA A 225 -17.54 13.71 1.43
N LEU A 226 -17.86 14.13 0.20
CA LEU A 226 -19.17 14.71 -0.16
C LEU A 226 -20.22 13.67 -0.57
N LEU A 227 -19.83 12.45 -0.95
CA LEU A 227 -20.73 11.40 -1.44
C LEU A 227 -20.98 10.26 -0.45
N GLY A 228 -20.62 10.44 0.84
CA GLY A 228 -21.07 9.56 1.93
C GLY A 228 -20.00 8.72 2.62
N GLY A 229 -18.71 8.96 2.35
CA GLY A 229 -17.61 8.35 3.12
C GLY A 229 -17.17 9.25 4.26
N THR A 230 -17.36 8.80 5.50
CA THR A 230 -17.04 9.53 6.72
C THR A 230 -15.53 9.78 6.88
N LEU A 231 -15.04 10.94 6.43
CA LEU A 231 -13.74 11.50 6.87
C LEU A 231 -13.90 12.42 8.09
N ALA A 232 -14.95 12.23 8.88
CA ALA A 232 -15.20 13.01 10.10
C ALA A 232 -14.38 12.47 11.29
N SER A 233 -13.06 12.53 11.18
CA SER A 233 -12.17 12.51 12.35
C SER A 233 -10.78 13.09 12.01
N ALA A 234 -10.71 14.10 11.14
CA ALA A 234 -9.53 14.96 11.08
C ALA A 234 -9.72 16.12 12.06
N GLY A 235 -9.17 15.98 13.27
CA GLY A 235 -9.01 17.07 14.22
C GLY A 235 -10.03 17.12 15.35
N LYS A 236 -10.05 16.11 16.22
CA LYS A 236 -10.45 16.36 17.61
C LYS A 236 -9.19 16.73 18.38
N LYS A 237 -8.98 18.04 18.55
CA LYS A 237 -7.98 18.60 19.46
C LYS A 237 -8.17 17.91 20.81
N ARG A 238 -7.11 17.28 21.34
CA ARG A 238 -7.09 16.89 22.75
C ARG A 238 -7.23 18.18 23.53
N ASP A 239 -8.37 18.38 24.18
CA ASP A 239 -8.46 19.38 25.22
C ASP A 239 -7.62 18.86 26.37
N ASP A 240 -6.50 19.55 26.60
CA ASP A 240 -5.69 19.43 27.80
C ASP A 240 -6.60 19.74 29.00
N ALA A 241 -6.98 18.71 29.75
CA ALA A 241 -7.47 18.89 31.11
C ALA A 241 -6.23 19.09 32.00
N ALA A 242 -5.85 20.36 32.17
CA ALA A 242 -5.03 20.81 33.27
C ALA A 242 -5.94 21.15 34.47
N GLU A 243 -5.53 20.62 35.64
CA GLU A 243 -6.03 20.82 37.03
C GLU A 243 -7.44 20.34 37.40
#